data_AF-A0A231GSI2-F1
#
_entry.id   AF-A0A231GSI2-F1
#
_cell.length_a   1.000
_cell.length_b   1.000
_cell.length_c   1.000
_cell.angle_alpha   90.00
_cell.angle_beta   90.00
_cell.angle_gamma   90.00
#
_symmetry.space_group_name_H-M   'P 1'
#
loop_
_entity.id
_entity.type
_entity.pdbx_description
1 polymer ?
#
loop_
_entity_poly.entity_id
_entity_poly.type
_entity_poly.pdbx_seq_one_letter_code
_entity_poly.pdbx_strand_id
1 'polypeptide(L)' 'MSATLGRHVNDKMLSFYMKTPGGFDVEFGCEGLEVDDSDWIARESTAVSLWGHDFSVGMREQQ' A
#
# COMPACT_ATOMS: atom_id res chain seq x y z
N MET A 1 -3.95 9.68 10.16
CA MET A 1 -3.72 9.10 8.80
C MET A 1 -2.69 7.99 8.98
N SER A 2 -2.80 6.83 8.33
CA SER A 2 -1.97 5.66 8.70
C SER A 2 -0.69 5.52 7.87
N ALA A 3 -0.76 5.88 6.59
CA ALA A 3 0.41 6.04 5.73
C ALA A 3 0.14 7.10 4.65
N THR A 4 1.18 7.80 4.24
CA THR A 4 1.11 8.82 3.18
C THR A 4 0.82 8.21 1.81
N LEU A 5 0.50 9.05 0.82
CA LEU A 5 0.37 8.60 -0.58
C LEU A 5 1.67 7.92 -1.05
N GLY A 6 1.55 6.79 -1.73
CA GLY A 6 2.67 6.02 -2.25
C GLY A 6 2.27 5.07 -3.37
N ARG A 7 3.25 4.31 -3.87
CA ARG A 7 3.01 3.28 -4.86
C ARG A 7 3.64 1.95 -4.47
N HIS A 8 2.87 0.87 -4.52
CA HIS A 8 3.36 -0.47 -4.23
C HIS A 8 4.31 -1.05 -5.27
N VAL A 9 5.15 -1.99 -4.82
CA VAL A 9 6.07 -2.72 -5.69
C VAL A 9 5.37 -3.82 -6.48
N ASN A 10 4.49 -4.60 -5.83
CA ASN A 10 3.91 -5.83 -6.36
C ASN A 10 2.78 -5.58 -7.36
N ASP A 11 1.79 -4.77 -6.99
CA ASP A 11 0.56 -4.52 -7.76
C ASP A 11 0.53 -3.12 -8.38
N LYS A 12 1.57 -2.31 -8.16
CA LYS A 12 1.67 -0.93 -8.65
C LYS A 12 0.54 0.00 -8.19
N MET A 13 -0.24 -0.38 -7.18
CA MET A 13 -1.34 0.43 -6.66
C MET A 13 -0.82 1.80 -6.19
N LEU A 14 -1.44 2.88 -6.68
CA LEU A 14 -1.26 4.23 -6.16
C LEU A 14 -2.30 4.46 -5.07
N SER A 15 -1.87 4.56 -3.82
CA SER A 15 -2.75 4.47 -2.67
C SER A 15 -2.24 5.25 -1.47
N PHE A 16 -3.14 5.44 -0.48
CA PHE A 16 -2.80 5.88 0.87
C PHE A 16 -3.64 5.08 1.88
N TYR A 17 -3.29 5.18 3.17
CA TYR A 17 -3.95 4.44 4.24
C TYR A 17 -4.54 5.35 5.32
N MET A 18 -5.73 5.00 5.80
CA MET A 18 -6.41 5.69 6.90
C MET A 18 -7.07 4.72 7.89
N LYS A 19 -7.14 5.12 9.17
CA LYS A 19 -7.88 4.37 10.19
C LYS A 19 -9.39 4.49 9.96
N THR A 20 -10.08 3.37 10.04
CA THR A 20 -11.53 3.32 10.18
C THR A 20 -11.95 3.65 11.61
N PRO A 21 -13.25 3.92 11.86
CA PRO A 21 -13.78 4.00 13.22
C PRO A 21 -13.54 2.73 14.07
N GLY A 22 -13.35 1.57 13.44
CA GLY A 22 -13.02 0.31 14.10
C GLY A 22 -11.52 0.10 14.38
N GLY A 23 -10.66 1.06 14.02
CA GLY A 23 -9.22 1.03 14.31
C GLY A 23 -8.35 0.23 13.32
N PHE A 24 -8.94 -0.52 12.39
CA PHE A 24 -8.19 -1.15 11.29
C PHE A 24 -8.00 -0.17 10.13
N ASP A 25 -7.00 -0.43 9.28
CA ASP A 25 -6.68 0.43 8.14
C ASP A 25 -7.55 0.09 6.92
N VAL A 26 -7.96 1.14 6.20
CA VAL A 26 -8.49 1.05 4.85
C VAL A 26 -7.47 1.65 3.91
N GLU A 27 -7.15 0.89 2.86
CA GLU A 27 -6.39 1.36 1.71
C GLU A 27 -7.38 1.93 0.67
N PHE A 28 -7.09 3.13 0.17
CA PHE A 28 -7.85 3.72 -0.92
C PHE A 28 -6.88 4.05 -2.05
N GLY A 29 -7.10 3.45 -3.22
CA GLY A 29 -6.14 3.55 -4.33
C GLY A 29 -6.73 3.29 -5.71
N CYS A 30 -5.88 3.44 -6.71
CA CYS A 30 -6.19 3.23 -8.13
C CYS A 30 -4.95 2.76 -8.91
N GLU A 31 -5.15 2.44 -10.21
CA GLU A 31 -4.10 2.02 -11.15
C GLU A 31 -3.41 0.71 -10.77
N GLY A 32 -4.15 -0.21 -10.14
CA GLY A 32 -3.67 -1.57 -9.88
C GLY A 32 -3.32 -2.28 -11.19
N LEU A 33 -2.17 -2.94 -11.19
CA LEU A 33 -1.71 -3.83 -12.26
C LEU A 33 -2.66 -5.02 -12.37
N GLU A 34 -3.25 -5.21 -13.54
CA GLU A 34 -3.99 -6.41 -13.88
C GLU A 34 -3.01 -7.52 -14.30
N VAL A 35 -3.31 -8.75 -13.89
CA VAL A 35 -2.47 -9.92 -14.12
C VAL A 35 -3.09 -10.80 -15.20
N ASP A 36 -2.27 -11.23 -16.16
CA ASP A 36 -2.59 -12.32 -17.08
C ASP A 36 -1.93 -13.61 -16.57
N ASP A 37 -2.74 -14.61 -16.21
CA ASP A 37 -2.24 -15.87 -15.64
C ASP A 37 -1.39 -16.68 -16.63
N SER A 38 -1.43 -16.37 -17.93
CA SER A 38 -0.65 -17.08 -18.95
C SER A 38 0.84 -16.76 -18.95
N ASP A 39 1.23 -15.57 -18.47
CA ASP A 39 2.62 -15.11 -18.41
C ASP A 39 3.08 -14.69 -16.99
N TRP A 40 2.15 -14.67 -16.03
CA TRP A 40 2.47 -14.34 -14.66
C TRP A 40 3.39 -15.37 -14.00
N ILE A 41 4.42 -14.87 -13.33
CA ILE A 41 5.33 -15.66 -12.51
C ILE A 41 5.29 -15.10 -11.10
N ALA A 42 4.89 -15.94 -10.14
CA ALA A 42 4.96 -15.59 -8.73
C ALA A 42 6.40 -15.29 -8.32
N ARG A 43 6.61 -14.12 -7.70
CA ARG A 43 7.92 -13.62 -7.27
C ARG A 43 7.81 -13.05 -5.86
N GLU A 44 8.96 -12.91 -5.22
CA GLU A 44 9.09 -12.23 -3.93
C GLU A 44 9.43 -10.74 -4.14
N SER A 45 8.68 -9.86 -3.47
CA SER A 45 9.02 -8.43 -3.40
C SER A 45 9.83 -8.16 -2.14
N THR A 46 10.97 -7.48 -2.26
CA THR A 46 11.86 -7.16 -1.13
C THR A 46 11.58 -5.79 -0.49
N ALA A 47 10.60 -5.07 -1.01
CA ALA A 47 10.12 -3.79 -0.48
C ALA A 47 8.60 -3.67 -0.69
N VAL A 48 7.94 -2.91 0.17
CA VAL A 48 6.49 -2.64 0.07
C VAL A 48 6.22 -1.59 -1.01
N SER A 49 7.03 -0.52 -1.05
CA SER A 49 6.75 0.67 -1.83
C SER A 49 7.90 1.04 -2.76
N LEU A 50 7.57 1.45 -3.98
CA LEU A 50 8.51 2.09 -4.90
C LEU A 50 8.89 3.49 -4.40
N TRP A 51 7.91 4.22 -3.86
CA TRP A 51 8.05 5.50 -3.17
C TRP A 51 6.83 5.73 -2.28
N GLY A 52 6.94 6.67 -1.33
CA GLY A 52 5.82 7.03 -0.45
C GLY A 52 5.44 5.89 0.51
N HIS A 53 4.16 5.87 0.93
CA HIS A 53 3.68 5.03 2.02
C HIS A 53 4.58 5.12 3.26
N ASP A 54 4.81 6.35 3.75
CA ASP A 54 5.45 6.54 5.05
C ASP A 54 4.46 6.12 6.14
N PHE A 55 4.59 4.89 6.63
CA PHE A 55 3.78 4.35 7.72
C PHE A 55 4.10 4.96 9.10
N SER A 56 5.20 5.71 9.23
CA SER A 56 5.56 6.34 10.52
C SER A 56 4.53 7.39 10.94
N VAL A 57 3.78 7.97 10.00
CA VAL A 57 2.74 8.97 10.29
C VAL A 57 1.59 8.38 11.11
N GLY A 58 1.25 7.10 10.91
CA GLY A 58 0.23 6.40 11.71
C GLY A 58 0.73 5.89 13.06
N MET A 59 2.04 5.75 13.24
CA MET A 59 2.65 5.29 14.50
C MET A 59 2.87 6.43 15.51
N ARG A 60 2.92 7.68 15.06
CA ARG A 60 3.09 8.85 15.95
C ARG A 60 1.85 9.18 16.78
N GLU A 61 0.66 8.74 16.37
CA GLU A 61 -0.60 9.00 17.10
C GLU A 61 -0.83 8.05 18.29
N GLN A 62 0.06 7.08 18.55
CA GLN A 62 -0.06 6.10 19.65
C GLN A 62 0.91 6.32 20.83
N GLN A 63 1.55 7.49 20.90
CA GLN A 63 2.33 7.97 22.07
C GLN A 63 1.62 9.16 22.72
#